data_AF-A0A4V1SNY0-F1
#
_entry.id   AF-A0A4V1SNY0-F1
#
_cell.length_a   1.000
_cell.length_b   1.000
_cell.length_c   1.000
_cell.angle_alpha   90.00
_cell.angle_beta   90.00
_cell.angle_gamma   90.00
#
_symmetry.space_group_name_H-M   'P 1'
#
loop_
_entity.id
_entity.type
_entity.pdbx_description
1 polymer ?
#
loop_
_entity_poly.entity_id
_entity_poly.type
_entity_poly.pdbx_seq_one_letter_code
_entity_poly.pdbx_strand_id
1 'polypeptide(L)'
;MENSDASELFVFVGEKIEVKSLGMEGMDAKFLARYKVLDKVCGNYSKDTLEFIVYDHYGEPAFSNYQTVMLFVSKYEDTFYHEKYQYFDVYKTQNGKWASSHSWTDSNKAIPPYSLKFKTEVSFDVSKLKKQRVKEIFPAPYYTIENKKAIAKYGHYVEDILELKKRGVLHYRGLFGVKEDIEVIDTELASFIESPKISASQNKALRQYWKQFLAAIISKNTSALKSMSIDSVVCSVCEGFSETYFYNDKEPVDSFISSSYRNFPGSKAWNVLMSNKFTTDLEHKVDSSDKYCGTEQKNKIIYYNIIFQDSNQTDNMLHIFNHTFTFIKIRDSFKFYGMKTF
;
A
#
# COMPACT_ATOMS: atom_id res chain seq x y z
N MET A 1 22.02 -29.81 -3.43
CA MET A 1 22.06 -30.06 -4.89
C MET A 1 21.43 -28.86 -5.55
N GLU A 2 22.17 -28.15 -6.40
CA GLU A 2 21.64 -27.02 -7.17
C GLU A 2 20.64 -27.56 -8.21
N ASN A 3 19.49 -26.91 -8.33
CA ASN A 3 18.42 -27.28 -9.26
C ASN A 3 18.91 -27.17 -10.71
N SER A 4 18.90 -28.27 -11.46
CA SER A 4 19.23 -28.28 -12.90
C SER A 4 18.13 -27.69 -13.80
N ASP A 5 16.94 -27.47 -13.25
CA ASP A 5 15.78 -26.85 -13.93
C ASP A 5 15.50 -25.41 -13.46
N ALA A 6 16.42 -24.80 -12.69
CA ALA A 6 16.26 -23.41 -12.28
C ALA A 6 16.51 -22.49 -13.48
N SER A 7 15.52 -21.68 -13.85
CA SER A 7 15.74 -20.50 -14.69
C SER A 7 17.00 -19.77 -14.24
N GLU A 8 17.92 -19.51 -15.16
CA GLU A 8 19.18 -18.85 -14.84
C GLU A 8 18.89 -17.42 -14.40
N LEU A 9 18.88 -17.20 -13.08
CA LEU A 9 18.74 -15.86 -12.51
C LEU A 9 20.03 -15.07 -12.77
N PHE A 10 19.86 -13.90 -13.35
CA PHE A 10 20.91 -12.90 -13.48
C PHE A 10 20.49 -11.62 -12.76
N VAL A 11 21.36 -11.13 -11.89
CA VAL A 11 21.13 -9.92 -11.09
C VAL A 11 22.25 -8.95 -11.34
N PHE A 12 21.90 -7.75 -11.76
CA PHE A 12 22.88 -6.77 -12.21
C PHE A 12 22.47 -5.35 -11.87
N VAL A 13 23.46 -4.47 -11.75
CA VAL A 13 23.24 -3.02 -11.79
C VAL A 13 23.27 -2.60 -13.26
N GLY A 14 22.15 -2.05 -13.71
CA GLY A 14 21.93 -1.62 -15.08
C GLY A 14 21.76 -0.12 -15.21
N GLU A 15 22.30 0.46 -16.27
CA GLU A 15 21.95 1.80 -16.74
C GLU A 15 20.90 1.72 -17.83
N LYS A 16 19.80 2.46 -17.67
CA LYS A 16 18.68 2.46 -18.62
C LYS A 16 19.13 2.98 -19.97
N ILE A 17 18.90 2.19 -21.02
CA ILE A 17 19.01 2.63 -22.41
C ILE A 17 17.61 2.95 -22.93
N GLU A 18 16.66 2.01 -22.78
CA GLU A 18 15.31 2.14 -23.34
C GLU A 18 14.31 1.25 -22.60
N VAL A 19 13.07 1.72 -22.47
CA VAL A 19 11.91 0.89 -22.08
C VAL A 19 10.80 1.21 -23.07
N LYS A 20 10.40 0.22 -23.86
CA LYS A 20 9.43 0.38 -24.95
C LYS A 20 8.19 -0.45 -24.67
N SER A 21 7.01 0.18 -24.67
CA SER A 21 5.74 -0.54 -24.58
C SER A 21 5.49 -1.37 -25.84
N LEU A 22 5.02 -2.60 -25.63
CA LEU A 22 4.60 -3.54 -26.66
C LEU A 22 3.07 -3.75 -26.67
N GLY A 23 2.33 -3.02 -25.85
CA GLY A 23 0.88 -3.15 -25.70
C GLY A 23 0.46 -3.97 -24.47
N MET A 24 -0.79 -4.45 -24.48
CA MET A 24 -1.39 -5.24 -23.41
C MET A 24 -1.33 -6.73 -23.71
N GLU A 25 -1.03 -7.54 -22.70
CA GLU A 25 -1.12 -9.01 -22.75
C GLU A 25 -1.86 -9.50 -21.50
N GLY A 26 -3.13 -9.89 -21.68
CA GLY A 26 -4.02 -10.18 -20.55
C GLY A 26 -4.29 -8.94 -19.69
N MET A 27 -4.05 -9.05 -18.38
CA MET A 27 -4.19 -7.94 -17.42
C MET A 27 -2.89 -7.14 -17.21
N ASP A 28 -1.82 -7.46 -17.93
CA ASP A 28 -0.52 -6.81 -17.78
C ASP A 28 -0.14 -6.02 -19.03
N ALA A 29 0.47 -4.85 -18.84
CA ALA A 29 1.18 -4.15 -19.91
C ALA A 29 2.54 -4.83 -20.14
N LYS A 30 2.87 -5.05 -21.42
CA LYS A 30 4.11 -5.70 -21.86
C LYS A 30 5.12 -4.65 -22.32
N PHE A 31 6.37 -4.80 -21.92
CA PHE A 31 7.47 -3.93 -22.34
C PHE A 31 8.69 -4.73 -22.77
N LEU A 32 9.46 -4.16 -23.69
CA LEU A 32 10.83 -4.53 -23.98
C LEU A 32 11.75 -3.52 -23.31
N ALA A 33 12.57 -3.98 -22.37
CA ALA A 33 13.53 -3.16 -21.65
C ALA A 33 14.94 -3.48 -22.13
N ARG A 34 15.77 -2.44 -22.29
CA ARG A 34 17.18 -2.54 -22.69
C ARG A 34 18.05 -1.73 -21.75
N TYR A 35 19.03 -2.39 -21.14
CA TYR A 35 19.89 -1.82 -20.11
C TYR A 35 21.36 -2.18 -20.36
N LYS A 36 22.27 -1.25 -20.08
CA LYS A 36 23.71 -1.50 -20.04
C LYS A 36 24.09 -2.09 -18.69
N VAL A 37 24.77 -3.23 -18.68
CA VAL A 37 25.28 -3.91 -17.49
C VAL A 37 26.50 -3.14 -16.96
N LEU A 38 26.35 -2.49 -15.81
CA LEU A 38 27.43 -1.78 -15.12
C LEU A 38 28.16 -2.64 -14.11
N ASP A 39 27.43 -3.52 -13.43
CA ASP A 39 27.99 -4.41 -12.41
C ASP A 39 27.18 -5.71 -12.34
N LYS A 40 27.88 -6.84 -12.16
CA LYS A 40 27.27 -8.17 -12.09
C LYS A 40 27.22 -8.60 -10.64
N VAL A 41 26.01 -8.68 -10.08
CA VAL A 41 25.81 -9.01 -8.67
C VAL A 41 25.63 -10.53 -8.49
N CYS A 42 24.93 -11.19 -9.42
CA CYS A 42 24.72 -12.63 -9.41
C CYS A 42 24.49 -13.17 -10.82
N GLY A 43 24.88 -14.42 -11.06
CA GLY A 43 24.72 -15.09 -12.35
C GLY A 43 25.79 -14.71 -13.37
N ASN A 44 25.77 -15.41 -14.51
CA ASN A 44 26.74 -15.22 -15.58
C ASN A 44 26.07 -14.57 -16.79
N TYR A 45 26.63 -13.46 -17.24
CA TYR A 45 26.26 -12.81 -18.49
C TYR A 45 27.50 -12.15 -19.10
N SER A 46 27.69 -12.34 -20.41
CA SER A 46 28.94 -11.97 -21.09
C SER A 46 28.86 -10.64 -21.84
N LYS A 47 27.65 -10.19 -22.21
CA LYS A 47 27.47 -8.94 -22.94
C LYS A 47 27.37 -7.75 -21.99
N ASP A 48 27.66 -6.56 -22.50
CA ASP A 48 27.55 -5.30 -21.76
C ASP A 48 26.13 -4.73 -21.79
N THR A 49 25.23 -5.32 -22.57
CA THR A 49 23.85 -4.87 -22.76
C THR A 49 22.92 -6.07 -22.67
N LEU A 50 21.80 -5.91 -21.97
CA LEU A 50 20.77 -6.91 -21.82
C LEU A 50 19.43 -6.36 -22.30
N GLU A 51 18.73 -7.16 -23.10
CA GLU A 51 17.33 -6.98 -23.44
C GLU A 51 16.47 -8.02 -22.71
N PHE A 52 15.34 -7.59 -22.15
CA PHE A 52 14.45 -8.48 -21.41
C PHE A 52 13.00 -8.00 -21.49
N ILE A 53 12.07 -8.95 -21.32
CA ILE A 53 10.62 -8.70 -21.33
C ILE A 53 10.15 -8.36 -19.91
N VAL A 54 9.23 -7.41 -19.81
CA VAL A 54 8.63 -6.97 -18.56
C VAL A 54 7.12 -7.04 -18.69
N TYR A 55 6.47 -7.52 -17.64
CA TYR A 55 5.02 -7.50 -17.48
C TYR A 55 4.67 -6.74 -16.21
N ASP A 56 3.88 -5.68 -16.33
CA ASP A 56 3.46 -4.87 -15.18
C ASP A 56 1.95 -4.57 -15.24
N HIS A 57 1.28 -4.81 -14.12
CA HIS A 57 -0.16 -4.62 -13.98
C HIS A 57 -0.54 -3.14 -13.89
N TYR A 58 0.39 -2.28 -13.47
CA TYR A 58 0.13 -0.88 -13.14
C TYR A 58 0.62 0.10 -14.22
N GLY A 59 0.89 -0.40 -15.43
CA GLY A 59 1.34 0.42 -16.57
C GLY A 59 2.86 0.36 -16.76
N GLU A 60 3.50 1.50 -17.01
CA GLU A 60 4.95 1.54 -17.22
C GLU A 60 5.69 1.07 -15.95
N PRO A 61 6.66 0.13 -16.06
CA PRO A 61 7.29 -0.45 -14.88
C PRO A 61 8.03 0.61 -14.08
N ALA A 62 7.75 0.70 -12.77
CA ALA A 62 8.21 1.80 -11.93
C ALA A 62 9.74 2.00 -11.92
N PHE A 63 10.54 0.95 -12.18
CA PHE A 63 11.98 1.05 -12.31
C PHE A 63 12.45 1.89 -13.50
N SER A 64 11.61 2.09 -14.52
CA SER A 64 11.94 2.91 -15.69
C SER A 64 12.14 4.38 -15.32
N ASN A 65 11.62 4.83 -14.17
CA ASN A 65 11.80 6.20 -13.68
C ASN A 65 13.23 6.49 -13.21
N TYR A 66 14.08 5.48 -13.10
CA TYR A 66 15.45 5.61 -12.60
C TYR A 66 16.46 5.34 -13.70
N GLN A 67 17.53 6.15 -13.72
CA GLN A 67 18.60 5.97 -14.70
C GLN A 67 19.46 4.75 -14.41
N THR A 68 19.69 4.45 -13.12
CA THR A 68 20.47 3.29 -12.68
C THR A 68 19.68 2.48 -11.68
N VAL A 69 19.57 1.18 -11.94
CA VAL A 69 18.76 0.25 -11.16
C VAL A 69 19.46 -1.08 -10.98
N MET A 70 19.25 -1.73 -9.85
CA MET A 70 19.51 -3.15 -9.69
C MET A 70 18.27 -3.91 -10.17
N LEU A 71 18.46 -4.82 -11.12
CA LEU A 71 17.40 -5.62 -11.74
C LEU A 71 17.64 -7.11 -11.51
N PHE A 72 16.54 -7.84 -11.37
CA PHE A 72 16.51 -9.29 -11.25
C PHE A 72 15.81 -9.82 -12.49
N VAL A 73 16.49 -10.66 -13.27
CA VAL A 73 15.93 -11.26 -14.48
C VAL A 73 16.18 -12.76 -14.47
N SER A 74 15.22 -13.52 -14.96
CA SER A 74 15.33 -14.97 -15.09
C SER A 74 15.27 -15.34 -16.56
N LYS A 75 16.14 -16.27 -16.97
CA LYS A 75 16.12 -16.82 -18.32
C LYS A 75 15.08 -17.93 -18.42
N TYR A 76 14.16 -17.80 -19.37
CA TYR A 76 13.29 -18.88 -19.79
C TYR A 76 13.52 -19.11 -21.29
N GLU A 77 13.92 -20.33 -21.64
CA GLU A 77 14.46 -20.67 -22.97
C GLU A 77 15.63 -19.73 -23.33
N ASP A 78 15.45 -18.87 -24.34
CA ASP A 78 16.45 -17.89 -24.79
C ASP A 78 16.06 -16.44 -24.53
N THR A 79 15.01 -16.21 -23.75
CA THR A 79 14.52 -14.87 -23.42
C THR A 79 14.69 -14.59 -21.93
N PHE A 80 15.20 -13.41 -21.61
CA PHE A 80 15.22 -12.91 -20.24
C PHE A 80 13.90 -12.22 -19.91
N TYR A 81 13.39 -12.50 -18.72
CA TYR A 81 12.19 -11.89 -18.18
C TYR A 81 12.52 -11.20 -16.87
N HIS A 82 11.96 -10.00 -16.67
CA HIS A 82 12.04 -9.33 -15.38
C HIS A 82 11.30 -10.13 -14.31
N GLU A 83 11.96 -10.33 -13.17
CA GLU A 83 11.31 -10.85 -11.98
C GLU A 83 10.33 -9.78 -11.46
N LYS A 84 9.04 -10.01 -11.69
CA LYS A 84 7.98 -9.02 -11.44
C LYS A 84 8.11 -8.38 -10.05
N TYR A 85 8.16 -7.04 -10.05
CA TYR A 85 8.35 -6.16 -8.89
C TYR A 85 9.67 -6.29 -8.13
N GLN A 86 10.69 -6.95 -8.72
CA GLN A 86 12.02 -7.06 -8.12
C GLN A 86 12.99 -6.08 -8.80
N TYR A 87 13.15 -4.92 -8.19
CA TYR A 87 14.16 -3.93 -8.59
C TYR A 87 14.52 -3.03 -7.42
N PHE A 88 15.65 -2.34 -7.52
CA PHE A 88 16.05 -1.25 -6.62
C PHE A 88 16.62 -0.09 -7.40
N ASP A 89 16.25 1.12 -7.06
CA ASP A 89 17.05 2.30 -7.37
C ASP A 89 18.40 2.17 -6.65
N VAL A 90 19.49 2.39 -7.39
CA VAL A 90 20.84 2.30 -6.81
C VAL A 90 21.69 3.47 -7.22
N TYR A 91 22.55 3.88 -6.30
CA TYR A 91 23.39 5.06 -6.42
C TYR A 91 24.82 4.71 -6.03
N LYS A 92 25.76 5.38 -6.68
CA LYS A 92 27.17 5.18 -6.40
C LYS A 92 27.53 5.85 -5.08
N THR A 93 28.16 5.11 -4.19
CA THR A 93 28.68 5.62 -2.92
C THR A 93 30.05 6.27 -3.11
N GLN A 94 30.53 7.04 -2.12
CA GLN A 94 31.86 7.68 -2.17
C GLN A 94 33.01 6.68 -2.33
N ASN A 95 32.86 5.45 -1.81
CA ASN A 95 33.83 4.36 -1.98
C ASN A 95 33.65 3.58 -3.31
N GLY A 96 32.80 4.05 -4.23
CA GLY A 96 32.65 3.50 -5.58
C GLY A 96 31.73 2.28 -5.72
N LYS A 97 31.12 1.81 -4.62
CA LYS A 97 30.13 0.71 -4.64
C LYS A 97 28.73 1.20 -5.01
N TRP A 98 27.82 0.28 -5.28
CA TRP A 98 26.41 0.57 -5.53
C TRP A 98 25.57 0.26 -4.30
N ALA A 99 24.65 1.17 -3.95
CA ALA A 99 23.73 0.97 -2.83
C ALA A 99 22.36 1.57 -3.12
N SER A 100 21.31 0.97 -2.59
CA SER A 100 19.96 1.56 -2.60
C SER A 100 19.73 2.39 -1.34
N SER A 101 18.99 3.48 -1.50
CA SER A 101 18.57 4.34 -0.38
C SER A 101 17.38 3.78 0.39
N HIS A 102 16.73 2.74 -0.12
CA HIS A 102 15.46 2.24 0.40
C HIS A 102 15.60 1.76 1.85
N SER A 103 14.84 2.35 2.77
CA SER A 103 14.78 1.86 4.14
C SER A 103 13.85 0.66 4.22
N TRP A 104 14.41 -0.54 4.21
CA TRP A 104 13.68 -1.75 4.54
C TRP A 104 13.25 -1.72 6.00
N THR A 105 12.07 -1.18 6.27
CA THR A 105 11.43 -1.30 7.60
C THR A 105 10.69 -2.62 7.76
N ASP A 106 10.43 -3.32 6.64
CA ASP A 106 9.63 -4.53 6.66
C ASP A 106 10.47 -5.78 6.99
N SER A 107 10.38 -6.14 8.26
CA SER A 107 10.40 -7.50 8.81
C SER A 107 11.73 -8.26 8.93
N ASN A 108 12.78 -7.96 8.15
CA ASN A 108 14.01 -8.76 8.20
C ASN A 108 15.21 -8.00 8.79
N LYS A 109 15.31 -8.01 10.13
CA LYS A 109 16.43 -7.41 10.90
C LYS A 109 17.79 -8.08 10.66
N ALA A 110 17.87 -9.07 9.77
CA ALA A 110 19.06 -9.88 9.58
C ALA A 110 20.25 -9.09 9.05
N ILE A 111 20.02 -8.06 8.21
CA ILE A 111 21.07 -7.18 7.70
C ILE A 111 20.67 -5.72 7.95
N PRO A 112 21.26 -5.05 8.96
CA PRO A 112 20.95 -3.65 9.23
C PRO A 112 21.49 -2.76 8.11
N PRO A 113 20.84 -1.63 7.80
CA PRO A 113 21.35 -0.68 6.83
C PRO A 113 22.59 0.04 7.36
N TYR A 114 23.42 0.49 6.43
CA TYR A 114 24.66 1.22 6.71
C TYR A 114 24.43 2.71 6.66
N SER A 115 25.17 3.49 7.45
CA SER A 115 25.28 4.93 7.20
C SER A 115 26.12 5.12 5.94
N LEU A 116 25.52 5.68 4.90
CA LEU A 116 26.13 5.77 3.57
C LEU A 116 26.36 7.24 3.18
N LYS A 117 27.53 7.49 2.60
CA LYS A 117 27.82 8.72 1.88
C LYS A 117 27.72 8.44 0.39
N PHE A 118 26.64 8.92 -0.23
CA PHE A 118 26.48 8.84 -1.67
C PHE A 118 27.40 9.83 -2.39
N LYS A 119 27.85 9.48 -3.60
CA LYS A 119 28.71 10.34 -4.43
C LYS A 119 27.98 11.62 -4.84
N THR A 120 26.68 11.50 -5.09
CA THR A 120 25.74 12.61 -5.33
C THR A 120 24.64 12.55 -4.28
N GLU A 121 24.02 13.69 -3.96
CA GLU A 121 22.86 13.70 -3.06
C GLU A 121 21.75 12.81 -3.64
N VAL A 122 21.22 11.92 -2.79
CA VAL A 122 20.03 11.13 -3.09
C VAL A 122 18.90 11.73 -2.27
N SER A 123 17.96 12.40 -2.95
CA SER A 123 16.84 13.05 -2.31
C SER A 123 15.53 12.94 -3.10
N PHE A 124 14.43 12.96 -2.36
CA PHE A 124 13.07 12.79 -2.89
C PHE A 124 12.21 14.00 -2.54
N ASP A 125 11.45 14.52 -3.51
CA ASP A 125 10.52 15.62 -3.27
C ASP A 125 9.34 15.15 -2.40
N VAL A 126 9.16 15.79 -1.25
CA VAL A 126 8.07 15.52 -0.31
C VAL A 126 7.09 16.69 -0.21
N SER A 127 7.18 17.68 -1.10
CA SER A 127 6.38 18.89 -1.08
C SER A 127 4.87 18.64 -1.20
N LYS A 128 4.48 17.55 -1.87
CA LYS A 128 3.09 17.15 -2.09
C LYS A 128 2.56 16.18 -1.03
N LEU A 129 3.40 15.76 -0.07
CA LEU A 129 3.03 14.77 0.93
C LEU A 129 2.63 15.44 2.25
N LYS A 130 1.62 14.89 2.92
CA LYS A 130 1.29 15.26 4.29
C LYS A 130 2.44 14.86 5.22
N LYS A 131 2.67 15.63 6.30
CA LYS A 131 3.75 15.39 7.27
C LYS A 131 3.77 13.97 7.85
N GLN A 132 2.60 13.40 8.12
CA GLN A 132 2.49 12.03 8.63
C GLN A 132 3.02 11.02 7.60
N ARG A 133 2.58 11.14 6.35
CA ARG A 133 3.03 10.29 5.25
C ARG A 133 4.53 10.40 4.99
N VAL A 134 5.10 11.59 5.12
CA VAL A 134 6.56 11.77 5.04
C VAL A 134 7.29 10.94 6.10
N LYS A 135 6.78 10.90 7.33
CA LYS A 135 7.40 10.10 8.41
C LYS A 135 7.27 8.59 8.18
N GLU A 136 6.20 8.15 7.53
CA GLU A 136 5.97 6.73 7.21
C GLU A 136 6.86 6.25 6.08
N ILE A 137 6.96 7.02 4.99
CA ILE A 137 7.74 6.65 3.79
C ILE A 137 9.22 6.93 3.98
N PHE A 138 9.57 8.02 4.67
CA PHE A 138 10.95 8.48 4.87
C PHE A 138 11.30 8.58 6.37
N PRO A 139 11.29 7.45 7.10
CA PRO A 139 11.50 7.46 8.54
C PRO A 139 12.92 7.84 8.93
N ALA A 140 13.05 8.53 10.07
CA ALA A 140 14.33 8.65 10.77
C ALA A 140 14.74 7.28 11.36
N PRO A 141 16.04 6.95 11.46
CA PRO A 141 17.19 7.79 11.11
C PRO A 141 17.62 7.69 9.63
N TYR A 142 16.89 6.93 8.80
CA TYR A 142 17.31 6.59 7.44
C TYR A 142 17.29 7.79 6.49
N TYR A 143 16.38 8.74 6.74
CA TYR A 143 16.26 9.98 6.01
C TYR A 143 16.31 11.21 6.91
N THR A 144 16.76 12.33 6.35
CA THR A 144 16.63 13.66 6.94
C THR A 144 15.70 14.50 6.09
N ILE A 145 14.75 15.22 6.71
CA ILE A 145 13.79 16.06 5.99
C ILE A 145 14.25 17.52 6.03
N GLU A 146 14.64 18.08 4.89
CA GLU A 146 15.14 19.45 4.76
C GLU A 146 14.56 20.08 3.49
N ASN A 147 14.07 21.33 3.57
CA ASN A 147 13.61 22.09 2.39
C ASN A 147 12.63 21.33 1.48
N LYS A 148 11.66 20.62 2.07
CA LYS A 148 10.68 19.76 1.36
C LYS A 148 11.32 18.59 0.58
N LYS A 149 12.51 18.16 0.98
CA LYS A 149 13.17 16.97 0.47
C LYS A 149 13.40 15.96 1.58
N ALA A 150 13.23 14.67 1.27
CA ALA A 150 13.76 13.59 2.08
C ALA A 150 15.13 13.19 1.54
N ILE A 151 16.18 13.38 2.32
CA ILE A 151 17.58 13.12 1.94
C ILE A 151 18.03 11.81 2.58
N ALA A 152 18.47 10.85 1.76
CA ALA A 152 18.93 9.55 2.23
C ALA A 152 20.24 9.66 3.02
N LYS A 153 20.29 9.01 4.19
CA LYS A 153 21.48 8.91 5.06
C LYS A 153 21.95 7.48 5.27
N TYR A 154 21.06 6.52 5.00
CA TYR A 154 21.32 5.09 5.15
C TYR A 154 20.92 4.33 3.89
N GLY A 155 21.38 3.09 3.80
CA GLY A 155 20.98 2.18 2.74
C GLY A 155 21.68 0.82 2.84
N HIS A 156 21.47 -0.01 1.83
CA HIS A 156 22.08 -1.33 1.71
C HIS A 156 22.89 -1.43 0.42
N TYR A 157 24.05 -2.08 0.48
CA TYR A 157 24.80 -2.40 -0.72
C TYR A 157 24.06 -3.48 -1.53
N VAL A 158 24.31 -3.54 -2.83
CA VAL A 158 23.60 -4.45 -3.74
C VAL A 158 23.78 -5.93 -3.38
N GLU A 159 24.91 -6.30 -2.80
CA GLU A 159 25.18 -7.65 -2.31
C GLU A 159 24.29 -8.00 -1.11
N ASP A 160 24.11 -7.06 -0.18
CA ASP A 160 23.23 -7.23 0.99
C ASP A 160 21.76 -7.35 0.56
N ILE A 161 21.36 -6.54 -0.42
CA ILE A 161 20.01 -6.59 -1.00
C ILE A 161 19.77 -7.98 -1.62
N LEU A 162 20.75 -8.51 -2.37
CA LEU A 162 20.65 -9.86 -2.92
C LEU A 162 20.49 -10.91 -1.81
N GLU A 163 21.27 -10.84 -0.74
CA GLU A 163 21.17 -11.77 0.39
C GLU A 163 19.81 -11.70 1.10
N LEU A 164 19.25 -10.50 1.28
CA LEU A 164 17.89 -10.34 1.79
C LEU A 164 16.86 -10.99 0.86
N LYS A 165 17.02 -10.83 -0.45
CA LYS A 165 16.12 -11.38 -1.46
C LYS A 165 16.21 -12.90 -1.59
N LYS A 166 17.41 -13.46 -1.46
CA LYS A 166 17.66 -14.91 -1.36
C LYS A 166 16.95 -15.56 -0.19
N ARG A 167 16.72 -14.83 0.92
CA ARG A 167 15.97 -15.33 2.10
C ARG A 167 14.47 -15.06 2.04
N GLY A 168 14.02 -14.30 1.04
CA GLY A 168 12.64 -13.88 0.90
C GLY A 168 12.07 -14.35 -0.43
N VAL A 169 11.61 -13.39 -1.24
CA VAL A 169 10.87 -13.67 -2.48
C VAL A 169 11.59 -14.61 -3.45
N LEU A 170 12.93 -14.56 -3.56
CA LEU A 170 13.64 -15.45 -4.50
C LEU A 170 13.65 -16.90 -4.00
N HIS A 171 13.68 -17.11 -2.68
CA HIS A 171 13.53 -18.45 -2.11
C HIS A 171 12.13 -19.01 -2.36
N TYR A 172 11.09 -18.22 -2.06
CA TYR A 172 9.70 -18.64 -2.27
C TYR A 172 9.34 -18.88 -3.74
N ARG A 173 10.07 -18.24 -4.68
CA ARG A 173 9.95 -18.49 -6.12
C ARG A 173 10.76 -19.70 -6.61
N GLY A 174 11.49 -20.38 -5.72
CA GLY A 174 12.32 -21.54 -6.07
C GLY A 174 13.61 -21.19 -6.82
N LEU A 175 14.02 -19.91 -6.80
CA LEU A 175 15.26 -19.43 -7.44
C LEU A 175 16.50 -19.62 -6.55
N PHE A 176 16.31 -19.79 -5.24
CA PHE A 176 17.38 -20.11 -4.28
C PHE A 176 16.91 -21.05 -3.17
N GLY A 177 17.83 -21.89 -2.70
CA GLY A 177 17.57 -22.89 -1.64
C GLY A 177 17.22 -24.27 -2.21
N VAL A 178 17.09 -25.25 -1.30
CA VAL A 178 16.53 -26.56 -1.67
C VAL A 178 15.05 -26.33 -1.94
N LYS A 179 14.54 -26.86 -3.06
CA LYS A 179 13.09 -26.98 -3.27
C LYS A 179 12.59 -27.88 -2.14
N GLU A 180 12.09 -27.29 -1.06
CA GLU A 180 11.31 -28.08 -0.12
C GLU A 180 10.14 -28.63 -0.94
N ASP A 181 9.93 -29.94 -0.90
CA ASP A 181 8.72 -30.53 -1.43
C ASP A 181 7.59 -29.91 -0.62
N ILE A 182 7.02 -28.83 -1.15
CA ILE A 182 5.81 -28.24 -0.60
C ILE A 182 4.78 -29.33 -0.80
N GLU A 183 4.50 -30.06 0.27
CA GLU A 183 3.35 -30.95 0.32
C GLU A 183 2.15 -30.05 0.08
N VAL A 184 1.63 -30.09 -1.14
CA VAL A 184 0.39 -29.43 -1.50
C VAL A 184 -0.69 -30.19 -0.75
N ILE A 185 -0.92 -29.78 0.49
CA ILE A 185 -2.09 -30.19 1.23
C ILE A 185 -3.23 -29.48 0.51
N ASP A 186 -4.03 -30.26 -0.23
CA ASP A 186 -5.36 -29.84 -0.65
C ASP A 186 -6.13 -29.49 0.63
N THR A 187 -6.03 -28.22 0.99
CA THR A 187 -6.79 -27.66 2.09
C THR A 187 -8.14 -27.42 1.47
N GLU A 188 -9.16 -28.15 1.95
CA GLU A 188 -10.54 -27.72 1.71
C GLU A 188 -10.58 -26.24 2.06
N LEU A 189 -10.82 -25.40 1.04
CA LEU A 189 -10.93 -23.95 1.15
C LEU A 189 -11.72 -23.68 2.42
N ALA A 190 -11.01 -23.26 3.49
CA ALA A 190 -11.59 -23.22 4.83
C ALA A 190 -12.92 -22.52 4.69
N SER A 191 -14.00 -23.29 4.89
CA SER A 191 -15.36 -22.91 4.47
C SER A 191 -15.52 -21.44 4.75
N PHE A 192 -15.61 -20.61 3.69
CA PHE A 192 -15.60 -19.14 3.78
C PHE A 192 -16.21 -18.76 5.11
N ILE A 193 -15.39 -18.34 6.09
CA ILE A 193 -15.90 -18.09 7.45
C ILE A 193 -17.03 -17.11 7.24
N GLU A 194 -18.28 -17.58 7.40
CA GLU A 194 -19.43 -16.82 6.93
C GLU A 194 -19.30 -15.44 7.58
N SER A 195 -19.20 -14.40 6.75
CA SER A 195 -19.17 -13.04 7.25
C SER A 195 -20.35 -12.90 8.20
N PRO A 196 -20.10 -12.56 9.48
CA PRO A 196 -21.11 -12.69 10.49
C PRO A 196 -22.27 -11.77 10.14
N LYS A 197 -23.46 -12.35 10.18
CA LYS A 197 -24.67 -11.65 9.76
C LYS A 197 -25.14 -10.74 10.89
N ILE A 198 -25.37 -9.47 10.58
CA ILE A 198 -26.02 -8.54 11.51
C ILE A 198 -27.43 -9.04 11.82
N SER A 199 -27.76 -9.22 13.11
CA SER A 199 -29.13 -9.63 13.47
C SER A 199 -30.14 -8.52 13.16
N ALA A 200 -31.42 -8.88 12.99
CA ALA A 200 -32.48 -7.91 12.70
C ALA A 200 -32.60 -6.81 13.77
N SER A 201 -32.39 -7.14 15.06
CA SER A 201 -32.44 -6.16 16.14
C SER A 201 -31.25 -5.20 16.10
N GLN A 202 -30.03 -5.71 15.86
CA GLN A 202 -28.83 -4.89 15.68
C GLN A 202 -28.96 -3.97 14.47
N ASN A 203 -29.45 -4.48 13.34
CA ASN A 203 -29.68 -3.69 12.14
C ASN A 203 -30.70 -2.57 12.38
N LYS A 204 -31.81 -2.87 13.07
CA LYS A 204 -32.81 -1.85 13.45
C LYS A 204 -32.20 -0.76 14.33
N ALA A 205 -31.43 -1.15 15.36
CA ALA A 205 -30.77 -0.21 16.26
C ALA A 205 -29.71 0.64 15.54
N LEU A 206 -28.89 0.03 14.69
CA LEU A 206 -27.90 0.72 13.87
C LEU A 206 -28.56 1.74 12.93
N ARG A 207 -29.66 1.37 12.26
CA ARG A 207 -30.41 2.27 11.37
C ARG A 207 -31.03 3.44 12.13
N GLN A 208 -31.50 3.22 13.35
CA GLN A 208 -32.02 4.30 14.20
C GLN A 208 -30.88 5.24 14.61
N TYR A 209 -29.74 4.69 15.02
CA TYR A 209 -28.57 5.47 15.37
C TYR A 209 -28.04 6.29 14.19
N TRP A 210 -27.95 5.67 13.01
CA TRP A 210 -27.59 6.31 11.75
C TRP A 210 -28.48 7.52 11.44
N LYS A 211 -29.80 7.38 11.58
CA LYS A 211 -30.74 8.50 11.35
C LYS A 211 -30.47 9.69 12.28
N GLN A 212 -30.19 9.43 13.56
CA GLN A 212 -29.86 10.47 14.52
C GLN A 212 -28.51 11.14 14.17
N PHE A 213 -27.53 10.33 13.79
CA PHE A 213 -26.20 10.81 13.41
C PHE A 213 -26.27 11.69 12.16
N LEU A 214 -26.96 11.22 11.11
CA LEU A 214 -27.19 11.97 9.89
C LEU A 214 -27.96 13.27 10.14
N ALA A 215 -29.00 13.22 10.98
CA ALA A 215 -29.75 14.42 11.37
C ALA A 215 -28.83 15.44 12.05
N ALA A 216 -27.90 15.00 12.90
CA ALA A 216 -26.92 15.87 13.55
C ALA A 216 -25.92 16.49 12.55
N ILE A 217 -25.52 15.76 11.50
CA ILE A 217 -24.73 16.33 10.39
C ILE A 217 -25.53 17.41 9.67
N ILE A 218 -26.77 17.11 9.27
CA ILE A 218 -27.66 18.03 8.53
C ILE A 218 -27.90 19.31 9.32
N SER A 219 -28.22 19.19 10.62
CA SER A 219 -28.51 20.34 11.48
C SER A 219 -27.25 21.02 12.03
N LYS A 220 -26.06 20.59 11.61
CA LYS A 220 -24.76 21.04 12.12
C LYS A 220 -24.65 21.02 13.66
N ASN A 221 -25.22 19.99 14.29
CA ASN A 221 -25.21 19.83 15.76
C ASN A 221 -23.90 19.18 16.24
N THR A 222 -22.89 20.02 16.43
CA THR A 222 -21.54 19.60 16.85
C THR A 222 -21.54 18.83 18.17
N SER A 223 -22.28 19.30 19.18
CA SER A 223 -22.33 18.65 20.49
C SER A 223 -22.91 17.23 20.40
N ALA A 224 -23.96 17.04 19.60
CA ALA A 224 -24.51 15.71 19.36
C ALA A 224 -23.50 14.81 18.65
N LEU A 225 -22.84 15.28 17.58
CA LEU A 225 -21.84 14.50 16.85
C LEU A 225 -20.67 14.08 17.73
N LYS A 226 -20.13 14.97 18.56
CA LYS A 226 -19.08 14.60 19.54
C LYS A 226 -19.58 13.53 20.51
N SER A 227 -20.79 13.68 21.05
CA SER A 227 -21.37 12.71 21.99
C SER A 227 -21.63 11.34 21.34
N MET A 228 -21.82 11.30 20.03
CA MET A 228 -22.06 10.10 19.23
C MET A 228 -20.78 9.47 18.66
N SER A 229 -19.61 10.06 18.89
CA SER A 229 -18.35 9.59 18.29
C SER A 229 -17.35 9.19 19.36
N ILE A 230 -16.29 8.52 18.94
CA ILE A 230 -15.04 8.44 19.72
C ILE A 230 -14.18 9.69 19.42
N ASP A 231 -13.18 9.95 20.27
CA ASP A 231 -12.38 11.19 20.20
C ASP A 231 -11.50 11.27 18.94
N SER A 232 -11.08 10.13 18.40
CA SER A 232 -10.32 10.03 17.16
C SER A 232 -10.99 9.05 16.20
N VAL A 233 -11.34 9.55 15.02
CA VAL A 233 -12.11 8.81 14.01
C VAL A 233 -11.33 8.69 12.72
N VAL A 234 -11.57 7.62 11.95
CA VAL A 234 -11.10 7.55 10.57
C VAL A 234 -11.86 8.57 9.71
N CYS A 235 -11.17 9.36 8.88
CA CYS A 235 -11.79 10.51 8.24
C CYS A 235 -11.39 10.72 6.76
N SER A 236 -12.00 10.00 5.81
CA SER A 236 -11.83 10.32 4.38
C SER A 236 -12.43 11.67 4.01
N VAL A 237 -13.55 12.05 4.63
CA VAL A 237 -14.19 13.35 4.35
C VAL A 237 -13.27 14.53 4.71
N CYS A 238 -12.27 14.33 5.57
CA CYS A 238 -11.27 15.36 5.91
C CYS A 238 -10.39 15.73 4.71
N GLU A 239 -10.27 14.83 3.73
CA GLU A 239 -9.47 15.01 2.52
C GLU A 239 -10.27 15.71 1.40
N GLY A 240 -11.60 15.73 1.51
CA GLY A 240 -12.51 16.21 0.46
C GLY A 240 -12.83 15.13 -0.58
N PHE A 241 -13.79 15.38 -1.47
CA PHE A 241 -14.26 14.40 -2.47
C PHE A 241 -13.71 14.62 -3.88
N SER A 242 -12.66 15.45 -4.02
CA SER A 242 -11.98 15.68 -5.30
C SER A 242 -10.88 14.66 -5.59
N GLU A 243 -10.41 13.94 -4.57
CA GLU A 243 -9.34 12.96 -4.68
C GLU A 243 -9.88 11.60 -5.16
N THR A 244 -9.08 10.90 -5.97
CA THR A 244 -9.38 9.52 -6.39
C THR A 244 -8.89 8.47 -5.39
N TYR A 245 -7.99 8.85 -4.49
CA TYR A 245 -7.42 7.99 -3.46
C TYR A 245 -7.54 8.67 -2.10
N PHE A 246 -8.14 7.95 -1.15
CA PHE A 246 -8.34 8.43 0.21
C PHE A 246 -7.33 7.77 1.15
N TYR A 247 -6.61 8.57 1.93
CA TYR A 247 -5.67 8.06 2.93
C TYR A 247 -6.38 7.38 4.09
N ASN A 248 -7.60 7.82 4.42
CA ASN A 248 -8.39 7.29 5.52
C ASN A 248 -7.63 7.41 6.86
N ASP A 249 -6.98 8.57 7.05
CA ASP A 249 -6.21 8.87 8.25
C ASP A 249 -7.12 8.93 9.50
N LYS A 250 -6.55 8.60 10.67
CA LYS A 250 -7.20 8.87 11.96
C LYS A 250 -7.00 10.33 12.33
N GLU A 251 -8.10 11.00 12.60
CA GLU A 251 -8.15 12.42 12.90
C GLU A 251 -8.96 12.66 14.17
N PRO A 252 -8.75 13.77 14.90
CA PRO A 252 -9.68 14.18 15.95
C PRO A 252 -11.11 14.30 15.40
N VAL A 253 -12.12 13.95 16.21
CA VAL A 253 -13.54 14.03 15.81
C VAL A 253 -13.91 15.43 15.31
N ASP A 254 -13.28 16.48 15.84
CA ASP A 254 -13.51 17.86 15.42
C ASP A 254 -13.10 18.13 13.97
N SER A 255 -12.04 17.46 13.48
CA SER A 255 -11.62 17.49 12.08
C SER A 255 -12.70 16.88 11.19
N PHE A 256 -13.27 15.73 11.60
CA PHE A 256 -14.38 15.10 10.89
C PHE A 256 -15.60 16.01 10.87
N ILE A 257 -16.03 16.55 12.01
CA ILE A 257 -17.22 17.41 12.10
C ILE A 257 -17.06 18.63 11.19
N SER A 258 -15.94 19.35 11.31
CA SER A 258 -15.67 20.53 10.50
C SER A 258 -15.64 20.22 9.00
N SER A 259 -15.02 19.09 8.64
CA SER A 259 -14.93 18.66 7.24
C SER A 259 -16.26 18.15 6.69
N SER A 260 -17.08 17.49 7.51
CA SER A 260 -18.42 17.05 7.12
C SER A 260 -19.30 18.24 6.72
N TYR A 261 -19.26 19.33 7.47
CA TYR A 261 -20.06 20.53 7.18
C TYR A 261 -19.62 21.27 5.92
N ARG A 262 -18.34 21.14 5.57
CA ARG A 262 -17.74 21.82 4.42
C ARG A 262 -17.83 20.98 3.16
N ASN A 263 -17.51 19.70 3.24
CA ASN A 263 -17.24 18.84 2.09
C ASN A 263 -18.46 18.01 1.69
N PHE A 264 -19.39 17.69 2.60
CA PHE A 264 -20.60 16.98 2.19
C PHE A 264 -21.50 17.86 1.31
N PRO A 265 -21.93 19.07 1.72
CA PRO A 265 -22.91 19.82 0.94
C PRO A 265 -22.44 20.03 -0.51
N GLY A 266 -23.27 19.60 -1.48
CA GLY A 266 -22.97 19.71 -2.91
C GLY A 266 -22.12 18.57 -3.51
N SER A 267 -21.62 17.63 -2.71
CA SER A 267 -20.92 16.44 -3.20
C SER A 267 -21.86 15.36 -3.74
N LYS A 268 -21.35 14.47 -4.61
CA LYS A 268 -22.07 13.26 -5.04
C LYS A 268 -22.36 12.33 -3.86
N ALA A 269 -21.37 12.14 -2.98
CA ALA A 269 -21.51 11.39 -1.74
C ALA A 269 -22.70 11.86 -0.91
N TRP A 270 -22.91 13.19 -0.79
CA TRP A 270 -24.05 13.76 -0.08
C TRP A 270 -25.39 13.45 -0.73
N ASN A 271 -25.49 13.49 -2.05
CA ASN A 271 -26.72 13.15 -2.75
C ASN A 271 -27.12 11.69 -2.48
N VAL A 272 -26.15 10.77 -2.49
CA VAL A 272 -26.40 9.36 -2.15
C VAL A 272 -26.75 9.22 -0.67
N LEU A 273 -26.04 9.92 0.22
CA LEU A 273 -26.32 9.94 1.65
C LEU A 273 -27.78 10.31 1.96
N MET A 274 -28.26 11.36 1.29
CA MET A 274 -29.61 11.89 1.45
C MET A 274 -30.69 11.01 0.80
N SER A 275 -30.33 10.15 -0.16
CA SER A 275 -31.26 9.20 -0.76
C SER A 275 -31.69 8.08 0.19
N ASN A 276 -30.98 7.90 1.31
CA ASN A 276 -31.20 6.85 2.30
C ASN A 276 -31.14 5.42 1.70
N LYS A 277 -30.49 5.25 0.54
CA LYS A 277 -30.18 3.97 -0.09
C LYS A 277 -28.82 3.50 0.40
N PHE A 278 -28.82 2.58 1.36
CA PHE A 278 -27.60 2.02 1.93
C PHE A 278 -27.76 0.55 2.31
N THR A 279 -26.64 -0.15 2.32
CA THR A 279 -26.52 -1.49 2.89
C THR A 279 -25.89 -1.43 4.28
N THR A 280 -26.07 -2.50 5.04
CA THR A 280 -25.49 -2.66 6.38
C THR A 280 -24.74 -3.97 6.41
N ASP A 281 -23.53 -3.97 6.94
CA ASP A 281 -22.75 -5.17 7.17
C ASP A 281 -22.13 -5.18 8.57
N LEU A 282 -21.41 -6.26 8.85
CA LEU A 282 -20.69 -6.44 10.10
C LEU A 282 -19.33 -7.04 9.80
N GLU A 283 -18.30 -6.41 10.33
CA GLU A 283 -16.92 -6.85 10.19
C GLU A 283 -16.33 -7.06 11.59
N HIS A 284 -15.71 -8.22 11.84
CA HIS A 284 -14.88 -8.33 13.03
C HIS A 284 -13.44 -8.01 12.68
N LYS A 285 -12.85 -7.12 13.46
CA LYS A 285 -11.40 -6.97 13.45
C LYS A 285 -10.84 -7.22 14.85
N VAL A 286 -9.73 -7.93 14.87
CA VAL A 286 -8.83 -7.93 16.01
C VAL A 286 -7.97 -6.69 15.83
N ASP A 287 -8.41 -5.56 16.39
CA ASP A 287 -7.58 -4.36 16.37
C ASP A 287 -6.54 -4.48 17.46
N SER A 288 -5.32 -4.86 17.08
CA SER A 288 -4.20 -5.00 18.01
C SER A 288 -3.60 -3.65 18.45
N SER A 289 -4.07 -2.53 17.89
CA SER A 289 -3.44 -1.21 18.03
C SER A 289 -4.24 -0.19 18.83
N ASP A 290 -5.54 -0.39 19.01
CA ASP A 290 -6.43 0.63 19.61
C ASP A 290 -6.54 0.53 21.14
N LYS A 291 -5.71 1.33 21.85
CA LYS A 291 -5.74 1.54 23.31
C LYS A 291 -7.01 2.25 23.83
N TYR A 292 -7.93 2.67 22.96
CA TYR A 292 -9.00 3.60 23.32
C TYR A 292 -10.25 2.97 23.94
N CYS A 293 -10.38 1.65 23.96
CA CYS A 293 -11.50 1.01 24.67
C CYS A 293 -11.30 0.96 26.19
N GLY A 294 -10.16 1.41 26.74
CA GLY A 294 -9.90 1.37 28.19
C GLY A 294 -9.93 -0.04 28.79
N THR A 295 -9.94 -1.07 27.96
CA THR A 295 -9.91 -2.47 28.37
C THR A 295 -8.57 -3.04 27.95
N GLU A 296 -7.75 -3.46 28.93
CA GLU A 296 -6.46 -4.14 28.71
C GLU A 296 -6.58 -5.51 28.01
N GLN A 297 -7.80 -5.95 27.68
CA GLN A 297 -8.03 -7.16 26.89
C GLN A 297 -8.01 -6.82 25.40
N LYS A 298 -7.24 -7.62 24.63
CA LYS A 298 -7.30 -7.73 23.16
C LYS A 298 -8.68 -8.22 22.72
N ASN A 299 -9.71 -7.42 22.92
CA ASN A 299 -11.07 -7.77 22.61
C ASN A 299 -11.33 -7.54 21.14
N LYS A 300 -11.97 -8.53 20.50
CA LYS A 300 -12.46 -8.47 19.12
C LYS A 300 -13.43 -7.29 19.03
N ILE A 301 -13.08 -6.26 18.27
CA ILE A 301 -13.98 -5.14 18.00
C ILE A 301 -14.91 -5.55 16.87
N ILE A 302 -16.20 -5.28 17.05
CA ILE A 302 -17.21 -5.49 16.03
C ILE A 302 -17.50 -4.14 15.39
N TYR A 303 -17.18 -4.04 14.10
CA TYR A 303 -17.52 -2.91 13.26
C TYR A 303 -18.88 -3.15 12.61
N TYR A 304 -19.74 -2.15 12.73
CA TYR A 304 -21.06 -2.11 12.13
C TYR A 304 -21.02 -1.01 11.08
N ASN A 305 -21.13 -1.38 9.79
CA ASN A 305 -21.01 -0.38 8.75
C ASN A 305 -22.35 -0.03 8.12
N ILE A 306 -22.46 1.23 7.72
CA ILE A 306 -23.47 1.76 6.82
C ILE A 306 -22.74 2.14 5.53
N ILE A 307 -23.07 1.48 4.42
CA ILE A 307 -22.34 1.62 3.15
C ILE A 307 -23.24 2.31 2.12
N PHE A 308 -22.71 3.36 1.53
CA PHE A 308 -23.29 4.07 0.40
C PHE A 308 -22.39 3.89 -0.81
N GLN A 309 -22.99 3.77 -1.98
CA GLN A 309 -22.25 3.64 -3.23
C GLN A 309 -22.61 4.80 -4.15
N ASP A 310 -21.61 5.52 -4.63
CA ASP A 310 -21.76 6.46 -5.72
C ASP A 310 -20.87 6.06 -6.90
N SER A 311 -21.04 6.75 -8.02
CA SER A 311 -20.21 6.51 -9.20
C SER A 311 -19.90 7.79 -9.96
N ASN A 312 -18.71 7.82 -10.54
CA ASN A 312 -18.28 8.88 -11.44
C ASN A 312 -17.77 8.29 -12.75
N GLN A 313 -18.03 8.96 -13.87
CA GLN A 313 -17.48 8.58 -15.16
C GLN A 313 -16.39 9.59 -15.53
N THR A 314 -15.17 9.11 -15.71
CA THR A 314 -14.00 9.90 -16.15
C THR A 314 -13.23 9.09 -17.17
N ASP A 315 -12.85 9.70 -18.30
CA ASP A 315 -12.05 9.07 -19.36
C ASP A 315 -12.61 7.72 -19.84
N ASN A 316 -13.93 7.63 -20.03
CA ASN A 316 -14.67 6.42 -20.39
C ASN A 316 -14.62 5.27 -19.37
N MET A 317 -14.08 5.49 -18.17
CA MET A 317 -14.11 4.53 -17.07
C MET A 317 -15.19 4.91 -16.05
N LEU A 318 -15.91 3.90 -15.56
CA LEU A 318 -16.84 4.03 -14.45
C LEU A 318 -16.09 3.75 -13.14
N HIS A 319 -15.88 4.79 -12.34
CA HIS A 319 -15.36 4.67 -10.99
C HIS A 319 -16.52 4.50 -10.03
N ILE A 320 -16.45 3.47 -9.19
CA ILE A 320 -17.42 3.21 -8.13
C ILE A 320 -16.75 3.54 -6.81
N PHE A 321 -17.38 4.40 -6.01
CA PHE A 321 -16.88 4.75 -4.69
C PHE A 321 -17.79 4.16 -3.62
N ASN A 322 -17.18 3.47 -2.64
CA ASN A 322 -17.88 2.93 -1.48
C ASN A 322 -17.60 3.79 -0.25
N HIS A 323 -18.59 4.57 0.17
CA HIS A 323 -18.54 5.37 1.39
C HIS A 323 -19.07 4.56 2.57
N THR A 324 -18.18 4.20 3.48
CA THR A 324 -18.44 3.33 4.61
C THR A 324 -18.40 4.13 5.90
N PHE A 325 -19.54 4.33 6.56
CA PHE A 325 -19.61 4.86 7.92
C PHE A 325 -19.55 3.70 8.91
N THR A 326 -18.48 3.64 9.68
CA THR A 326 -18.23 2.59 10.66
C THR A 326 -18.64 3.04 12.06
N PHE A 327 -19.36 2.16 12.74
CA PHE A 327 -19.75 2.30 14.13
C PHE A 327 -19.23 1.12 14.94
N ILE A 328 -18.91 1.36 16.20
CA ILE A 328 -18.60 0.32 17.18
C ILE A 328 -19.62 0.37 18.31
N LYS A 329 -19.80 -0.76 19.00
CA LYS A 329 -20.63 -0.80 20.20
C LYS A 329 -19.76 -0.64 21.43
N ILE A 330 -19.94 0.45 22.18
CA ILE A 330 -19.35 0.64 23.50
C ILE A 330 -20.48 0.50 24.52
N ARG A 331 -20.41 -0.59 25.32
CA ARG A 331 -21.51 -1.03 26.19
C ARG A 331 -22.79 -1.26 25.37
N ASP A 332 -23.85 -0.50 25.65
CA ASP A 332 -25.14 -0.60 24.95
C ASP A 332 -25.41 0.49 23.92
N SER A 333 -24.39 1.31 23.62
CA SER A 333 -24.52 2.41 22.65
C SER A 333 -23.58 2.22 21.47
N PHE A 334 -24.04 2.58 20.27
CA PHE A 334 -23.15 2.78 19.15
C PHE A 334 -22.33 4.05 19.34
N LYS A 335 -21.11 4.03 18.80
CA LYS A 335 -20.22 5.18 18.66
C LYS A 335 -19.64 5.19 17.26
N PHE A 336 -19.69 6.34 16.61
CA PHE A 336 -19.07 6.56 15.32
C PHE A 336 -17.56 6.42 15.46
N TYR A 337 -17.00 5.48 14.69
CA TYR A 337 -15.58 5.15 14.64
C TYR A 337 -14.88 5.85 13.47
N GLY A 338 -15.60 6.13 12.39
CA GLY A 338 -15.06 6.85 11.26
C GLY A 338 -15.77 6.59 9.95
N MET A 339 -15.36 7.32 8.93
CA MET A 339 -15.82 7.17 7.56
C MET A 339 -14.62 6.81 6.68
N LYS A 340 -14.77 5.75 5.87
CA LYS A 340 -13.83 5.34 4.81
C LYS A 340 -14.45 5.54 3.43
N THR A 341 -13.63 5.87 2.46
CA THR A 341 -13.98 5.83 1.04
C THR A 341 -12.95 4.98 0.33
N PHE A 342 -13.42 4.06 -0.51
CA PHE A 342 -12.61 3.18 -1.35
C PHE A 342 -13.05 3.30 -2.80
#